data_AF-A0A7V6TTM0-F1
#
_entry.id   AF-A0A7V6TTM0-F1
#
_cell.length_a   1.000
_cell.length_b   1.000
_cell.length_c   1.000
_cell.angle_alpha   90.00
_cell.angle_beta   90.00
_cell.angle_gamma   90.00
#
_symmetry.space_group_name_H-M   'P 1'
#
loop_
_entity.id
_entity.type
_entity.pdbx_description
1 polymer ?
#
loop_
_entity_poly.entity_id
_entity_poly.type
_entity_poly.pdbx_seq_one_letter_code
_entity_poly.pdbx_strand_id
1 'polypeptide(L)'
;MLVALFSSCTDKEYESFQELDSGLKLQRGNINYTFYGALPKDSLIGKQIGIINGDRKHKVFEVKGFSADEWIIEYYDVIMSTYSLYKADTVAEIPDELK
;
A
#
# COMPACT_ATOMS: atom_id res chain seq x y z
N MET A 1 -42.20 1.11 -5.34
CA MET A 1 -41.17 1.82 -4.55
C MET A 1 -39.82 1.46 -5.17
N LEU A 2 -39.26 2.36 -5.97
CA LEU A 2 -37.99 2.15 -6.67
C LEU A 2 -36.89 2.74 -5.78
N VAL A 3 -36.06 1.91 -5.16
CA VAL A 3 -34.90 2.39 -4.39
C VAL A 3 -33.75 2.59 -5.38
N ALA A 4 -33.54 3.84 -5.80
CA ALA A 4 -32.36 4.22 -6.56
C ALA A 4 -31.16 4.26 -5.61
N LEU A 5 -30.26 3.27 -5.72
CA LEU A 5 -28.95 3.32 -5.08
C LEU A 5 -28.08 4.29 -5.88
N PHE A 6 -27.91 5.50 -5.38
CA PHE A 6 -26.91 6.43 -5.88
C PHE A 6 -25.53 5.91 -5.50
N SER A 7 -24.94 5.09 -6.38
CA SER A 7 -23.50 4.85 -6.35
C SER A 7 -22.83 6.14 -6.82
N SER A 8 -22.58 7.04 -5.88
CA SER A 8 -21.69 8.19 -6.09
C SER A 8 -20.30 7.64 -6.37
N CYS A 9 -20.03 7.33 -7.63
CA CYS A 9 -18.69 7.03 -8.11
C CYS A 9 -17.94 8.35 -8.18
N THR A 10 -17.50 8.84 -7.03
CA THR A 10 -16.46 9.85 -6.99
C THR A 10 -15.21 9.15 -7.51
N ASP A 11 -14.63 9.62 -8.62
CA ASP A 11 -13.33 9.13 -9.10
C ASP A 11 -12.33 9.28 -7.95
N LYS A 12 -12.01 8.18 -7.28
CA LYS A 12 -11.00 8.18 -6.22
C LYS A 12 -9.64 8.20 -6.90
N GLU A 13 -8.94 9.31 -6.75
CA GLU A 13 -7.55 9.51 -7.23
C GLU A 13 -6.59 8.43 -6.71
N TYR A 14 -6.87 7.89 -5.52
CA TYR A 14 -6.07 6.86 -4.85
C TYR A 14 -6.93 5.75 -4.24
N GLU A 15 -6.38 4.54 -4.23
CA GLU A 15 -6.95 3.41 -3.52
C GLU A 15 -6.93 3.63 -2.00
N SER A 16 -7.91 3.07 -1.31
CA SER A 16 -8.02 3.18 0.15
C SER A 16 -7.37 1.97 0.81
N PHE A 17 -6.35 2.22 1.63
CA PHE A 17 -5.70 1.22 2.47
C PHE A 17 -6.13 1.42 3.92
N GLN A 18 -6.18 0.33 4.68
CA GLN A 18 -6.42 0.36 6.13
C GLN A 18 -5.17 -0.10 6.87
N GLU A 19 -4.81 0.63 7.93
CA GLU A 19 -3.78 0.19 8.86
C GLU A 19 -4.37 -0.79 9.86
N LEU A 20 -3.65 -1.88 10.10
CA LEU A 20 -3.99 -2.91 11.08
C LEU A 20 -2.76 -3.20 11.96
N ASP A 21 -2.99 -3.83 13.11
CA ASP A 21 -1.93 -4.29 14.01
C ASP A 21 -0.87 -3.20 14.33
N SER A 22 -1.32 -1.96 14.57
CA SER A 22 -0.47 -0.81 14.90
C SER A 22 0.62 -0.52 13.86
N GLY A 23 0.27 -0.60 12.57
CA GLY A 23 1.21 -0.34 11.48
C GLY A 23 2.07 -1.54 11.10
N LEU A 24 1.82 -2.73 11.66
CA LEU A 24 2.51 -3.95 11.20
C LEU A 24 1.84 -4.56 9.96
N LYS A 25 0.60 -4.16 9.66
CA LYS A 25 -0.15 -4.66 8.52
C LYS A 25 -0.93 -3.58 7.81
N LEU A 26 -1.08 -3.75 6.50
CA LEU A 26 -1.96 -2.96 5.67
C LEU A 26 -2.98 -3.87 4.98
N GLN A 27 -4.18 -3.34 4.74
CA GLN A 27 -5.22 -4.04 4.00
C GLN A 27 -5.73 -3.20 2.83
N ARG A 28 -5.87 -3.84 1.67
CA ARG A 28 -6.47 -3.28 0.45
C ARG A 28 -7.48 -4.26 -0.11
N GLY A 29 -8.77 -3.95 0.04
CA GLY A 29 -9.84 -4.92 -0.30
C GLY A 29 -9.66 -6.21 0.48
N ASN A 30 -9.41 -7.32 -0.22
CA ASN A 30 -9.19 -8.64 0.38
C ASN A 30 -7.70 -9.03 0.52
N ILE A 31 -6.78 -8.14 0.15
CA ILE A 31 -5.33 -8.40 0.23
C ILE A 31 -4.81 -7.84 1.54
N ASN A 32 -4.17 -8.70 2.33
CA ASN A 32 -3.43 -8.31 3.53
C ASN A 32 -1.95 -8.28 3.20
N TYR A 33 -1.29 -7.24 3.68
CA TYR A 33 0.14 -7.05 3.58
C TYR A 33 0.75 -6.99 4.96
N THR A 34 1.86 -7.67 5.15
CA THR A 34 2.62 -7.69 6.39
C THR A 34 3.92 -6.90 6.19
N PHE A 35 4.28 -6.10 7.19
CA PHE A 35 5.56 -5.38 7.21
C PHE A 35 6.72 -6.37 7.01
N TYR A 36 7.55 -6.10 6.01
CA TYR A 36 8.67 -6.96 5.67
C TYR A 36 10.00 -6.35 6.11
N GLY A 37 10.19 -5.04 5.91
CA GLY A 37 11.41 -4.36 6.30
C GLY A 37 11.51 -2.93 5.78
N ALA A 38 12.67 -2.30 5.98
CA ALA A 38 12.99 -1.04 5.31
C ALA A 38 13.22 -1.28 3.81
N LEU A 39 12.83 -0.32 2.97
CA LEU A 39 13.11 -0.38 1.54
C LEU A 39 14.62 -0.34 1.30
N PRO A 40 15.20 -1.28 0.52
CA PRO A 40 16.64 -1.35 0.34
C PRO A 40 17.19 -0.23 -0.56
N LYS A 41 16.40 0.24 -1.55
CA LYS A 41 16.81 1.27 -2.53
C LYS A 41 15.63 2.13 -2.98
N ASP A 42 15.77 3.45 -2.87
CA ASP A 42 14.76 4.42 -3.32
C ASP A 42 14.44 4.33 -4.82
N SER A 43 15.36 3.80 -5.64
CA SER A 43 15.12 3.60 -7.07
C SER A 43 13.95 2.66 -7.37
N LEU A 44 13.58 1.79 -6.41
CA LEU A 44 12.46 0.86 -6.49
C LEU A 44 11.10 1.53 -6.30
N ILE A 45 11.03 2.78 -5.84
CA ILE A 45 9.76 3.49 -5.63
C ILE A 45 9.09 3.78 -6.97
N GLY A 46 7.88 3.26 -7.15
CA GLY A 46 7.03 3.44 -8.31
C GLY A 46 6.03 4.60 -8.17
N LYS A 47 4.89 4.45 -8.84
CA LYS A 47 3.80 5.41 -8.79
C LYS A 47 3.09 5.33 -7.43
N GLN A 48 2.61 6.46 -6.91
CA GLN A 48 1.67 6.44 -5.79
C GLN A 48 0.34 5.83 -6.23
N ILE A 49 -0.14 4.85 -5.47
CA ILE A 49 -1.40 4.12 -5.73
C ILE A 49 -2.44 4.30 -4.64
N GLY A 50 -2.03 4.68 -3.43
CA GLY A 50 -2.93 4.64 -2.29
C GLY A 50 -2.66 5.67 -1.21
N ILE A 51 -3.64 5.75 -0.30
CA ILE A 51 -3.52 6.43 0.99
C ILE A 51 -4.03 5.52 2.12
N ILE A 52 -3.42 5.60 3.29
CA ILE A 52 -3.76 4.78 4.46
C ILE A 52 -4.74 5.56 5.35
N ASN A 53 -5.83 4.91 5.77
CA ASN A 53 -6.86 5.43 6.67
C ASN A 53 -7.46 6.78 6.23
N GLY A 54 -7.39 7.11 4.93
CA GLY A 54 -7.85 8.38 4.38
C GLY A 54 -6.90 9.57 4.62
N ASP A 55 -5.71 9.37 5.18
CA ASP A 55 -4.72 10.42 5.36
C ASP A 55 -3.87 10.61 4.09
N ARG A 56 -3.96 11.80 3.48
CA ARG A 56 -3.23 12.15 2.24
C ARG A 56 -1.71 12.22 2.42
N LYS A 57 -1.23 12.31 3.67
CA LYS A 57 0.21 12.27 4.00
C LYS A 57 0.72 10.84 4.17
N HIS A 58 -0.18 9.89 4.40
CA HIS A 58 0.14 8.47 4.60
C HIS A 58 -0.03 7.72 3.29
N LYS A 59 1.05 7.63 2.53
CA LYS A 59 1.00 7.23 1.13
C LYS A 59 1.42 5.79 0.93
N VAL A 60 0.84 5.17 -0.11
CA VAL A 60 1.25 3.86 -0.61
C VAL A 60 1.70 3.96 -2.05
N PHE A 61 2.84 3.34 -2.37
CA PHE A 61 3.44 3.30 -3.69
C PHE A 61 3.63 1.86 -4.18
N GLU A 62 3.68 1.69 -5.50
CA GLU A 62 4.14 0.46 -6.14
C GLU A 62 5.63 0.24 -5.92
N VAL A 63 6.05 -1.03 -5.91
CA VAL A 63 7.46 -1.40 -6.09
C VAL A 63 7.70 -1.64 -7.58
N LYS A 64 8.62 -0.89 -8.21
CA LYS A 64 8.93 -1.04 -9.64
C LYS A 64 9.34 -2.47 -9.96
N GLY A 65 8.71 -3.05 -10.98
CA GLY A 65 9.00 -4.41 -11.44
C GLY A 65 8.23 -5.51 -10.70
N PHE A 66 7.38 -5.17 -9.73
CA PHE A 66 6.56 -6.12 -8.98
C PHE A 66 5.08 -5.75 -9.04
N SER A 67 4.20 -6.74 -8.86
CA SER A 67 2.77 -6.49 -8.75
C SER A 67 2.44 -5.79 -7.43
N ALA A 68 1.54 -4.81 -7.47
CA ALA A 68 0.99 -4.19 -6.26
C ALA A 68 0.15 -5.18 -5.43
N ASP A 69 -0.29 -6.29 -6.02
CA ASP A 69 -0.94 -7.40 -5.30
C ASP A 69 0.06 -8.22 -4.47
N GLU A 70 1.36 -8.02 -4.67
CA GLU A 70 2.44 -8.75 -4.00
C GLU A 70 3.29 -7.84 -3.10
N TRP A 71 3.65 -6.66 -3.57
CA TRP A 71 4.58 -5.76 -2.88
C TRP A 71 4.15 -4.31 -2.98
N ILE A 72 4.19 -3.62 -1.84
CA ILE A 72 3.86 -2.19 -1.75
C ILE A 72 4.84 -1.48 -0.81
N ILE A 73 4.90 -0.16 -0.95
CA ILE A 73 5.74 0.71 -0.13
C ILE A 73 4.86 1.68 0.63
N GLU A 74 5.06 1.78 1.93
CA GLU A 74 4.46 2.79 2.80
C GLU A 74 5.44 3.94 3.04
N TYR A 75 4.92 5.16 3.04
CA TYR A 75 5.65 6.34 3.49
C TYR A 75 4.73 7.40 4.07
N TYR A 76 5.13 7.99 5.20
CA TYR A 76 4.44 9.11 5.82
C TYR A 76 5.26 10.40 5.67
N ASP A 77 4.73 11.35 4.89
CA ASP A 77 5.38 12.57 4.37
C ASP A 77 5.96 13.55 5.43
N VAL A 78 5.89 13.25 6.73
CA VAL A 78 6.26 14.18 7.81
C VAL A 78 7.10 13.55 8.92
N ILE A 79 6.96 12.25 9.17
CA ILE A 79 7.62 11.58 10.31
C ILE A 79 8.49 10.39 9.91
N MET A 80 8.27 9.79 8.74
CA MET A 80 9.10 8.68 8.30
C MET A 80 10.35 9.20 7.64
N SER A 81 11.51 8.80 8.16
CA SER A 81 12.81 9.01 7.50
C SER A 81 13.12 7.91 6.49
N THR A 82 12.26 6.89 6.38
CA THR A 82 12.54 5.68 5.60
C THR A 82 11.24 5.13 5.04
N TYR A 83 11.31 4.61 3.82
CA TYR A 83 10.22 3.89 3.17
C TYR A 83 10.13 2.47 3.75
N SER A 84 8.91 2.03 4.06
CA SER A 84 8.67 0.67 4.59
C SER A 84 8.15 -0.22 3.48
N LEU A 85 8.76 -1.39 3.33
CA LEU A 85 8.37 -2.40 2.36
C LEU A 85 7.41 -3.39 3.01
N TYR A 86 6.30 -3.64 2.33
CA TYR A 86 5.27 -4.58 2.75
C TYR A 86 5.10 -5.66 1.70
N LYS A 87 4.82 -6.87 2.19
CA LYS A 87 4.64 -8.07 1.38
C LYS A 87 3.22 -8.59 1.57
N ALA A 88 2.52 -8.92 0.49
CA ALA A 88 1.25 -9.62 0.59
C ALA A 88 1.44 -11.00 1.21
N ASP A 89 0.48 -11.43 2.03
CA ASP A 89 0.57 -12.70 2.75
C ASP A 89 0.63 -13.93 1.81
N THR A 90 0.22 -13.76 0.55
CA THR A 90 0.27 -14.80 -0.50
C THR A 90 1.65 -15.01 -1.11
N VAL A 91 2.60 -14.08 -0.91
CA VAL A 91 3.95 -14.18 -1.49
C VAL A 91 4.79 -15.18 -0.71
N ALA A 92 5.19 -16.27 -1.36
CA ALA A 92 6.00 -17.33 -0.77
C ALA A 92 7.51 -17.13 -0.97
N GLU A 93 7.92 -16.52 -2.08
CA GLU A 93 9.33 -16.35 -2.46
C GLU A 93 9.74 -14.88 -2.36
N ILE A 94 10.95 -14.64 -1.85
CA ILE A 94 11.50 -13.29 -1.69
C ILE A 94 12.55 -13.05 -2.78
N PRO A 95 12.31 -12.10 -3.70
CA PRO A 95 13.26 -11.72 -4.75
C PRO A 95 14.55 -11.16 -4.17
N ASP A 96 15.70 -11.44 -4.81
CA ASP A 96 17.01 -10.97 -4.35
C ASP A 96 17.13 -9.44 -4.36
N GLU A 97 16.40 -8.78 -5.26
CA GLU A 97 16.35 -7.32 -5.37
C GLU A 97 15.71 -6.64 -4.15
N LEU A 98 14.93 -7.41 -3.36
CA LEU A 98 14.21 -6.95 -2.18
C LEU A 98 14.81 -7.48 -0.87
N LYS A 99 15.97 -8.15 -0.93
CA LYS A 99 16.73 -8.62 0.24
C LYS A 99 17.69 -7.57 0.79
#